data_AF-A0A2E3JQI4-F1
#
_entry.id   AF-A0A2E3JQI4-F1
#
_cell.length_a   1.000
_cell.length_b   1.000
_cell.length_c   1.000
_cell.angle_alpha   90.00
_cell.angle_beta   90.00
_cell.angle_gamma   90.00
#
_symmetry.space_group_name_H-M   'P 1'
#
loop_
_entity.id
_entity.type
_entity.pdbx_description
1 polymer ?
#
loop_
_entity_poly.entity_id
_entity_poly.type
_entity_poly.pdbx_seq_one_letter_code
_entity_poly.pdbx_strand_id
1 'polypeptide(L)' 'MDREKETKVIQIILFSLVLIFSTITYIPAGTSIREIIFAGVIFLLIIYFATRALKYFKII' A
#
# COMPACT_ATOMS: atom_id res chain seq x y z
N MET A 1 16.53 22.10 5.33
CA MET A 1 15.70 20.88 5.17
C MET A 1 16.58 19.87 4.45
N ASP A 2 16.93 18.76 5.09
CA ASP A 2 17.89 17.78 4.53
C ASP A 2 17.45 17.27 3.16
N ARG A 3 18.29 17.43 2.14
CA ARG A 3 18.00 17.00 0.75
C ARG A 3 17.61 15.52 0.67
N GLU A 4 18.14 14.69 1.57
CA GLU A 4 17.81 13.26 1.68
C GLU A 4 16.34 12.99 2.07
N LYS A 5 15.73 13.86 2.89
CA LYS A 5 14.32 13.73 3.28
C LYS A 5 13.39 14.08 2.12
N GLU A 6 13.71 15.11 1.34
CA GLU A 6 12.94 15.46 0.14
C GLU A 6 12.97 14.35 -0.91
N THR A 7 14.14 13.75 -1.19
CA THR A 7 14.25 12.66 -2.15
C THR A 7 13.43 11.43 -1.73
N LYS A 8 13.43 11.06 -0.45
CA LYS A 8 12.60 9.96 0.06
C LYS A 8 11.11 10.24 -0.06
N VAL A 9 10.67 11.47 0.24
CA VAL A 9 9.25 11.86 0.10
C VAL A 9 8.82 11.80 -1.37
N ILE A 10 9.65 12.32 -2.29
CA ILE A 10 9.37 12.26 -3.73
C ILE A 10 9.32 10.82 -4.22
N GLN A 11 10.24 9.95 -3.78
CA GLN A 11 10.22 8.52 -4.13
C GLN A 11 8.95 7.83 -3.64
N ILE A 12 8.50 8.09 -2.41
CA ILE A 12 7.26 7.51 -1.87
C ILE A 12 6.04 7.96 -2.68
N ILE A 13 5.99 9.23 -3.07
CA ILE A 13 4.92 9.79 -3.88
C ILE A 13 4.92 9.15 -5.27
N LEU A 14 6.06 9.09 -5.94
CA LEU A 14 6.18 8.47 -7.27
C LEU A 14 5.81 6.99 -7.23
N PHE A 15 6.29 6.24 -6.24
CA PHE A 15 5.95 4.83 -6.07
C PHE A 15 4.45 4.63 -5.84
N SER A 16 3.85 5.43 -4.95
CA SER A 16 2.40 5.38 -4.71
C SER A 16 1.60 5.68 -5.98
N LEU A 17 2.04 6.67 -6.76
CA LEU A 17 1.37 7.03 -8.01
C LEU A 17 1.42 5.89 -9.02
N VAL A 18 2.59 5.28 -9.23
CA VAL A 18 2.75 4.11 -10.12
C VAL A 18 1.88 2.94 -9.66
N LEU A 19 1.81 2.68 -8.36
CA LEU A 19 0.99 1.62 -7.77
C LEU A 19 -0.49 1.85 -8.03
N ILE A 20 -0.98 3.09 -7.85
CA ILE A 20 -2.40 3.42 -8.10
C ILE A 20 -2.72 3.26 -9.59
N PHE A 21 -1.88 3.80 -10.48
CA PHE A 21 -2.09 3.69 -11.93
C PHE A 21 -2.05 2.25 -12.43
N SER A 22 -1.12 1.43 -11.94
CA SER A 22 -1.05 0.01 -12.30
C SER A 22 -2.28 -0.74 -11.81
N THR A 23 -2.74 -0.46 -10.59
CA THR A 23 -3.97 -1.08 -10.07
C THR A 23 -5.17 -0.73 -10.96
N ILE A 24 -5.32 0.53 -11.38
CA ILE A 24 -6.41 0.95 -12.26
C ILE A 24 -6.32 0.31 -13.65
N THR A 25 -5.12 0.23 -14.24
CA THR A 25 -4.93 -0.32 -15.60
C THR A 25 -5.08 -1.83 -15.66
N TYR A 26 -4.76 -2.54 -14.57
CA TYR A 26 -4.84 -4.01 -14.51
C TYR A 26 -6.09 -4.52 -13.79
N ILE A 27 -7.02 -3.66 -13.37
CA ILE A 27 -8.32 -4.11 -12.86
C ILE A 27 -9.06 -4.82 -14.00
N PRO A 28 -9.44 -6.10 -13.84
CA PRO A 28 -10.22 -6.81 -14.83
C PRO A 28 -11.55 -6.11 -15.08
N ALA A 29 -11.93 -5.98 -16.37
CA ALA A 29 -13.25 -5.50 -16.73
C ALA A 29 -14.32 -6.44 -16.14
N GLY A 30 -15.23 -5.89 -15.34
CA GLY A 30 -16.26 -6.65 -14.62
C GLY A 30 -16.00 -6.82 -13.12
N THR A 31 -14.85 -6.37 -12.61
CA THR A 31 -14.59 -6.34 -11.16
C THR A 31 -15.54 -5.35 -10.49
N SER A 32 -16.28 -5.81 -9.49
CA SER A 32 -17.24 -4.97 -8.77
C SER A 32 -16.52 -3.99 -7.86
N ILE A 33 -17.07 -2.79 -7.71
CA ILE A 33 -16.60 -1.79 -6.72
C ILE A 33 -16.54 -2.41 -5.31
N ARG A 34 -17.46 -3.33 -5.00
CA ARG A 34 -17.44 -4.07 -3.72
C ARG A 34 -16.19 -4.92 -3.55
N GLU A 35 -15.74 -5.59 -4.60
CA GLU A 35 -14.53 -6.44 -4.57
C GLU A 35 -13.28 -5.59 -4.35
N ILE A 36 -13.21 -4.42 -4.99
CA ILE A 36 -12.11 -3.46 -4.81
C ILE A 36 -12.05 -2.97 -3.36
N ILE A 37 -13.19 -2.55 -2.80
CA ILE A 37 -13.26 -2.10 -1.40
C ILE A 37 -12.91 -3.25 -0.44
N PHE A 38 -13.45 -4.45 -0.70
CA PHE A 38 -13.18 -5.63 0.13
C PHE A 38 -11.68 -6.00 0.12
N ALA A 39 -11.06 -6.03 -1.06
CA ALA A 39 -9.62 -6.27 -1.19
C ALA A 39 -8.81 -5.22 -0.43
N GLY A 40 -9.17 -3.94 -0.53
CA GLY A 40 -8.52 -2.86 0.21
C GLY A 40 -8.59 -3.04 1.73
N VAL A 41 -9.76 -3.41 2.26
CA VAL A 41 -9.94 -3.65 3.71
C VAL A 41 -9.13 -4.86 4.16
N ILE A 42 -9.17 -5.98 3.42
CA ILE A 42 -8.40 -7.18 3.74
C ILE A 42 -6.90 -6.89 3.72
N PHE A 43 -6.43 -6.11 2.74
CA PHE A 43 -5.03 -5.71 2.67
C PHE A 43 -4.57 -4.91 3.89
N LEU A 44 -5.38 -3.94 4.35
CA LEU A 44 -5.07 -3.19 5.57
C LEU A 44 -5.06 -4.09 6.83
N LEU A 45 -5.97 -5.05 6.91
CA LEU A 45 -5.97 -6.04 7.99
C LEU A 45 -4.69 -6.88 7.98
N ILE A 46 -4.24 -7.34 6.81
CA ILE A 46 -2.98 -8.09 6.67
C ILE A 46 -1.80 -7.24 7.16
N ILE A 47 -1.70 -5.98 6.75
CA ILE A 47 -0.63 -5.07 7.22
C ILE A 47 -0.69 -4.91 8.73
N TYR A 48 -1.88 -4.71 9.30
CA TYR A 48 -2.06 -4.59 10.74
C TYR A 48 -1.58 -5.84 11.48
N PHE A 49 -2.00 -7.02 11.05
CA PHE A 49 -1.61 -8.29 11.67
C PHE A 49 -0.13 -8.58 11.49
N ALA A 50 0.44 -8.35 10.30
CA ALA A 50 1.87 -8.49 10.05
C ALA A 50 2.66 -7.58 10.99
N THR A 51 2.31 -6.30 11.08
CA THR A 51 2.96 -5.34 11.97
C THR A 51 2.83 -5.78 13.44
N ARG A 52 1.65 -6.23 13.85
CA ARG A 52 1.40 -6.73 15.21
C ARG A 52 2.25 -7.96 15.51
N ALA A 53 2.40 -8.89 14.57
CA ALA A 53 3.23 -10.07 14.71
C ALA A 53 4.71 -9.71 14.83
N LEU A 54 5.22 -8.81 13.97
CA LEU A 54 6.61 -8.35 14.04
C LEU A 54 6.93 -7.69 15.39
N LYS A 55 6.00 -6.88 15.92
CA LYS A 55 6.11 -6.31 17.28
C LYS A 55 6.07 -7.38 18.38
N TYR A 56 5.20 -8.38 18.25
CA TYR A 56 5.10 -9.47 19.22
C TYR A 56 6.41 -10.25 19.34
N PHE A 57 7.06 -10.52 18.20
CA PHE A 57 8.38 -11.17 18.15
C PHE A 57 9.56 -10.23 18.43
N LYS A 58 9.31 -8.94 18.70
CA LYS A 58 10.34 -7.90 18.91
C LYS A 58 11.34 -7.79 17.75
N ILE A 59 10.89 -8.05 16.53
CA ILE A 59 11.71 -7.91 15.31
C ILE A 59 11.83 -6.42 14.93
N ILE A 60 10.74 -5.67 15.11
CA ILE A 60 10.67 -4.21 14.98
C ILE A 60 10.13 -3.65 16.30
#